data_AF-A0A087MEP3-F1
#
_entry.id   AF-A0A087MEP3-F1
#
_cell.length_a   1.000
_cell.length_b   1.000
_cell.length_c   1.000
_cell.angle_alpha   90.00
_cell.angle_beta   90.00
_cell.angle_gamma   90.00
#
_symmetry.space_group_name_H-M   'P 1'
#
loop_
_entity.id
_entity.type
_entity.pdbx_description
1 polymer ?
#
loop_
_entity_poly.entity_id
_entity_poly.type
_entity_poly.pdbx_seq_one_letter_code
_entity_poly.pdbx_strand_id
1 'polypeptide(L)'
;MLQHQQTRFEKLLSFLHGASWALALAGGGYTFLLFLPFGLIIASIIALFFFLAGCFFAIIFEMAQLQLDKYEELKKQTHLLEKLSLNDQTLSHH
;
A
#
# COMPACT_ATOMS: atom_id res chain seq x y z
N MET A 1 -20.56 -11.65 -5.46
CA MET A 1 -20.38 -11.14 -4.08
C MET A 1 -18.92 -10.94 -3.68
N LEU A 2 -17.98 -11.82 -4.05
CA LEU A 2 -16.56 -11.68 -3.68
C LEU A 2 -15.83 -10.46 -4.31
N GLN A 3 -16.08 -10.12 -5.58
CA GLN A 3 -15.46 -8.94 -6.23
C GLN A 3 -15.83 -7.60 -5.59
N HIS A 4 -17.03 -7.48 -5.02
CA HIS A 4 -17.48 -6.26 -4.35
C HIS A 4 -16.79 -6.03 -3.01
N GLN A 5 -16.40 -7.10 -2.31
CA GLN A 5 -15.64 -6.99 -1.06
C GLN A 5 -14.19 -6.58 -1.36
N GLN A 6 -13.57 -7.18 -2.38
CA GLN A 6 -12.18 -6.90 -2.75
C GLN A 6 -11.97 -5.41 -3.12
N THR A 7 -12.86 -4.83 -3.92
CA THR A 7 -12.82 -3.40 -4.29
C THR A 7 -13.02 -2.45 -3.11
N ARG A 8 -13.76 -2.86 -2.06
CA ARG A 8 -13.89 -2.08 -0.82
C ARG A 8 -12.61 -2.17 0.03
N PHE A 9 -12.00 -3.35 0.09
CA PHE A 9 -10.71 -3.55 0.76
C PHE A 9 -9.58 -2.76 0.09
N GLU A 10 -9.49 -2.78 -1.24
CA GLU A 10 -8.50 -1.98 -2.00
C GLU A 10 -8.66 -0.48 -1.73
N LYS A 11 -9.89 0.03 -1.74
CA LYS A 11 -10.18 1.43 -1.38
C LYS A 11 -9.77 1.74 0.05
N LEU A 12 -10.10 0.87 1.01
CA LEU A 12 -9.68 1.02 2.40
C LEU A 12 -8.16 1.00 2.52
N LEU A 13 -7.47 0.10 1.82
CA LEU A 13 -6.02 -0.02 1.85
C LEU A 13 -5.34 1.23 1.30
N SER A 14 -5.80 1.74 0.15
CA SER A 14 -5.28 2.97 -0.45
C SER A 14 -5.50 4.18 0.45
N PHE A 15 -6.65 4.25 1.13
CA PHE A 15 -6.93 5.27 2.14
C PHE A 15 -5.99 5.13 3.35
N LEU A 16 -5.78 3.92 3.84
CA LEU A 16 -4.94 3.62 4.99
C LEU A 16 -3.46 3.90 4.69
N HIS A 17 -3.02 3.62 3.47
CA HIS A 17 -1.69 3.96 2.97
C HIS A 17 -1.48 5.49 2.98
N GLY A 18 -2.43 6.25 2.41
CA GLY A 18 -2.39 7.71 2.46
C GLY A 18 -2.45 8.25 3.90
N ALA A 19 -3.30 7.67 4.75
CA ALA A 19 -3.38 8.00 6.17
C ALA A 19 -2.08 7.70 6.91
N SER A 20 -1.34 6.65 6.53
CA SER A 20 -0.06 6.30 7.12
C SER A 20 1.03 7.32 6.79
N TRP A 21 1.07 7.81 5.55
CA TRP A 21 1.97 8.91 5.19
C TRP A 21 1.61 10.21 5.91
N ALA A 22 0.32 10.52 6.00
CA ALA A 22 -0.16 11.66 6.76
C ALA A 22 0.20 11.52 8.25
N LEU A 23 0.05 10.33 8.83
CA LEU A 23 0.42 10.05 10.22
C LEU A 23 1.93 10.19 10.45
N ALA A 24 2.78 9.73 9.52
CA ALA A 24 4.23 9.87 9.62
C ALA A 24 4.64 11.35 9.60
N LEU A 25 4.14 12.11 8.63
CA LEU A 25 4.45 13.54 8.47
C LEU A 25 3.86 14.40 9.58
N ALA A 26 2.56 14.24 9.87
CA ALA A 26 1.88 14.99 10.91
C ALA A 26 2.36 14.59 12.30
N GLY A 27 2.59 13.30 12.55
CA GLY A 27 3.13 12.80 13.81
C GLY A 27 4.54 13.33 14.06
N GLY A 28 5.45 13.21 13.09
CA GLY A 28 6.80 13.76 13.19
C GLY A 28 6.80 15.28 13.40
N GLY A 29 6.04 16.02 12.59
CA GLY A 29 5.94 17.48 12.71
C GLY A 29 5.29 17.95 14.01
N TYR A 30 4.23 17.29 14.46
CA TYR A 30 3.56 17.60 15.72
C TYR A 30 4.49 17.34 16.91
N THR A 31 5.19 16.21 16.89
CA THR A 31 6.15 15.85 17.96
C THR A 31 7.31 16.83 17.98
N PHE A 32 7.80 17.26 16.81
CA PHE A 32 8.82 18.31 16.70
C PHE A 32 8.37 19.62 17.35
N LEU A 33 7.15 20.08 17.05
CA LEU A 33 6.58 21.31 17.63
C LEU A 33 6.39 21.19 19.15
N LEU A 34 5.91 20.04 19.62
CA LEU A 34 5.69 19.77 21.05
C LEU A 34 7.01 19.81 21.85
N PHE A 35 8.09 19.29 21.27
CA PHE A 35 9.40 19.22 21.92
C PHE A 35 10.33 20.39 21.59
N LEU A 36 9.94 21.29 20.67
CA LEU A 36 10.66 22.52 20.36
C LEU A 36 11.06 23.34 21.60
N PRO A 37 10.22 23.54 22.64
CA PRO A 37 10.62 24.29 23.84
C PRO A 37 11.72 23.61 24.67
N PHE A 38 11.93 22.30 24.51
CA PHE A 38 13.01 21.56 25.18
C PHE A 38 14.35 21.63 24.44
N GLY A 39 14.36 22.23 23.24
CA GLY A 39 15.56 22.46 22.45
C GLY A 39 15.54 21.77 21.09
N LEU A 40 16.14 22.43 20.09
CA LEU A 40 16.11 22.04 18.69
C LEU A 40 16.71 20.64 18.42
N ILE A 41 17.80 20.30 19.11
CA ILE A 41 18.49 19.01 18.92
C ILE A 41 17.62 17.86 19.44
N ILE A 42 17.09 18.00 20.66
CA ILE A 42 16.25 16.98 21.30
C ILE A 42 14.96 16.79 20.50
N ALA A 43 14.32 17.90 20.10
CA ALA A 43 13.12 17.87 19.26
C ALA A 43 13.36 17.14 17.93
N SER A 44 14.47 17.42 17.25
CA SER A 44 14.83 16.78 15.98
C SER A 44 15.04 15.27 16.12
N ILE A 45 15.74 14.83 17.17
CA ILE A 45 16.01 13.40 17.40
C ILE A 45 14.71 12.66 17.67
N ILE A 46 13.85 13.17 18.56
CA ILE A 46 12.59 12.53 18.91
C ILE A 46 11.65 12.52 17.70
N ALA A 47 11.54 13.64 16.98
CA ALA A 47 10.72 13.73 15.78
C ALA A 47 11.17 12.74 14.70
N LEU A 48 12.48 12.54 14.53
CA LEU A 48 13.02 11.57 13.58
C LEU A 48 12.66 10.14 13.96
N PHE A 49 12.72 9.78 15.25
CA PHE A 49 12.26 8.47 15.72
C PHE A 49 10.77 8.24 15.45
N PHE A 50 9.93 9.24 15.73
CA PHE A 50 8.49 9.16 15.45
C PHE A 50 8.18 9.08 13.96
N PHE A 51 8.88 9.87 13.14
CA PHE A 51 8.77 9.82 11.69
C PHE A 51 9.16 8.45 11.15
N LEU A 52 10.27 7.88 11.64
CA LEU A 52 10.75 6.56 11.23
C LEU A 52 9.75 5.45 11.60
N ALA A 53 9.16 5.53 12.80
CA ALA A 53 8.08 4.63 13.21
C ALA A 53 6.84 4.76 12.32
N GLY A 54 6.46 5.99 11.93
CA GLY A 54 5.37 6.24 11.00
C GLY A 54 5.64 5.68 9.59
N CYS A 55 6.87 5.84 9.09
CA CYS A 55 7.30 5.26 7.82
C CYS A 55 7.23 3.73 7.82
N PHE A 56 7.50 3.09 8.95
CA PHE A 56 7.35 1.64 9.07
C PHE A 56 5.92 1.17 8.78
N PHE A 57 4.92 1.88 9.32
CA PHE A 57 3.52 1.62 8.98
C PHE A 57 3.22 1.86 7.48
N ALA A 58 3.78 2.92 6.89
CA ALA A 58 3.55 3.24 5.49
C ALA A 58 4.05 2.12 4.57
N ILE A 59 5.25 1.60 4.86
CA ILE A 59 5.85 0.48 4.11
C ILE A 59 5.01 -0.79 4.23
N ILE A 60 4.47 -1.11 5.41
CA ILE A 60 3.61 -2.29 5.57
C ILE A 60 2.36 -2.18 4.69
N PHE A 61 1.72 -1.01 4.67
CA PHE A 61 0.54 -0.80 3.82
C PHE A 61 0.88 -0.82 2.34
N GLU A 62 2.04 -0.28 1.95
CA GLU A 62 2.54 -0.36 0.58
C GLU A 62 2.75 -1.80 0.13
N MET A 63 3.40 -2.62 0.97
CA MET A 63 3.60 -4.04 0.71
C MET A 63 2.29 -4.80 0.60
N ALA A 64 1.31 -4.48 1.44
CA ALA A 64 -0.01 -5.09 1.37
C ALA A 64 -0.74 -4.72 0.06
N GLN A 65 -0.63 -3.48 -0.39
CA GLN A 65 -1.22 -3.03 -1.66
C GLN A 65 -0.57 -3.74 -2.85
N LEU A 66 0.77 -3.81 -2.86
CA LEU A 66 1.54 -4.48 -3.91
C LEU A 66 1.16 -5.97 -4.05
N GLN A 67 0.87 -6.65 -2.95
CA GLN A 67 0.45 -8.06 -3.00
C GLN A 67 -0.94 -8.24 -3.61
N LEU A 68 -1.88 -7.31 -3.35
CA LEU A 68 -3.20 -7.34 -3.97
C LEU A 68 -3.12 -7.10 -5.47
N ASP A 69 -2.34 -6.10 -5.89
CA ASP A 69 -2.14 -5.77 -7.30
C ASP A 69 -1.53 -6.96 -8.06
N LYS A 70 -0.49 -7.58 -7.49
CA LYS A 70 0.12 -8.81 -8.06
C LYS A 70 -0.87 -9.95 -8.20
N TYR A 71 -1.74 -10.16 -7.22
CA TYR A 71 -2.74 -11.22 -7.27
C TYR A 71 -3.76 -10.97 -8.39
N GLU A 72 -4.21 -9.72 -8.55
CA GLU A 72 -5.16 -9.36 -9.60
C GLU A 72 -4.54 -9.47 -11.01
N GLU A 73 -3.30 -9.01 -11.18
CA GLU A 73 -2.55 -9.16 -12.43
C GLU A 73 -2.34 -10.62 -12.81
N LEU A 74 -1.94 -11.46 -11.84
CA LEU A 74 -1.72 -12.88 -12.08
C LEU A 74 -3.03 -13.57 -12.51
N LYS A 75 -4.15 -13.24 -11.85
CA LYS A 75 -5.47 -13.75 -12.23
C LYS A 75 -5.87 -13.32 -13.65
N LYS A 76 -5.60 -12.06 -14.04
CA LYS A 76 -5.84 -11.59 -15.41
C LYS A 76 -4.98 -12.34 -16.41
N GLN A 77 -3.70 -12.56 -16.11
CA GLN A 77 -2.79 -13.31 -16.97
C GLN A 77 -3.24 -14.76 -17.16
N THR A 78 -3.61 -15.47 -16.10
CA THR A 78 -4.10 -16.86 -16.21
C THR A 78 -5.33 -16.97 -17.10
N HIS A 79 -6.29 -16.04 -16.93
CA HIS A 79 -7.50 -16.02 -17.75
C HIS A 79 -7.22 -15.68 -19.23
N LEU A 80 -6.24 -14.82 -19.51
CA LEU A 80 -5.79 -14.56 -20.88
C LEU A 80 -5.09 -15.79 -21.49
N LEU A 81 -4.24 -16.48 -20.71
CA LEU A 81 -3.57 -17.71 -21.14
C LEU A 81 -4.58 -18.82 -21.48
N GLU A 82 -5.62 -18.97 -20.67
CA GLU A 82 -6.69 -19.93 -20.88
C GLU A 82 -7.46 -19.65 -22.18
N LYS A 83 -7.79 -18.38 -22.45
CA LYS A 83 -8.43 -17.97 -23.70
C LYS A 83 -7.56 -18.21 -24.93
N LEU A 84 -6.26 -17.95 -24.82
CA LEU A 84 -5.32 -18.20 -25.91
C LEU A 84 -5.18 -19.69 -26.20
N SER A 85 -5.06 -20.52 -25.16
CA SER A 85 -5.00 -21.99 -25.28
C SER A 85 -6.24 -22.57 -25.94
N LEU A 86 -7.44 -22.11 -25.54
CA LEU A 86 -8.70 -22.54 -26.17
C LEU A 86 -8.79 -22.09 -27.64
N ASN A 87 -8.35 -20.88 -27.98
CA ASN A 87 -8.35 -20.38 -29.34
C ASN A 87 -7.37 -21.16 -30.25
N ASP A 88 -6.17 -21.46 -29.73
CA ASP A 88 -5.16 -22.25 -30.46
C ASP A 88 -5.69 -23.66 -30.81
N GLN A 89 -6.40 -24.32 -29.89
CA GLN A 89 -7.06 -25.60 -30.18
C GLN A 89 -8.14 -25.49 -31.26
N THR A 90 -8.86 -24.37 -31.34
CA THR A 90 -9.86 -24.17 -32.41
C THR A 90 -9.23 -23.91 -33.78
N LEU A 91 -8.00 -23.38 -33.83
CA LEU A 91 -7.25 -23.17 -35.08
C LEU A 91 -6.52 -24.45 -35.55
N SER A 92 -6.15 -25.35 -34.65
CA SER A 92 -5.51 -26.64 -35.01
C SER A 92 -6.50 -27.69 -35.53
N HIS A 93 -7.80 -27.52 -35.28
CA HIS A 93 -8.86 -28.44 -35.73
C HIS A 93 -9.48 -28.06 -37.08
N HIS A 94 -8.91 -27.07 -37.77
CA HIS A 94 -9.36 -26.57 -39.06
C HIS A 94 -8.28 -26.67 -40.13
#